data_AF-A0A2V0PGC0-F1
#
_entry.id   AF-A0A2V0PGC0-F1
#
_cell.length_a   1.000
_cell.length_b   1.000
_cell.length_c   1.000
_cell.angle_alpha   90.00
_cell.angle_beta   90.00
_cell.angle_gamma   90.00
#
_symmetry.space_group_name_H-M   'P 1'
#
loop_
_entity.id
_entity.type
_entity.pdbx_description
1 polymer ?
#
loop_
_entity_poly.entity_id
_entity_poly.type
_entity_poly.pdbx_seq_one_letter_code
_entity_poly.pdbx_strand_id
1 'polypeptide(L)'
;MVCFNFYIFDRAGCCLHYHEWYRPKSVRQGAGTSADDQKQMFGLFWTLSNFTATLDPKNPNPIPLGAPRKIGEGCRFHSFTTNTYKLHFLESPSGIKARRGGGTG
;
A
#
# COMPACT_ATOMS: atom_id res chain seq x y z
N MET A 1 -14.42 -1.65 -14.61
CA MET A 1 -13.36 -1.44 -13.59
C MET A 1 -13.92 -1.86 -12.23
N VAL A 2 -13.54 -3.03 -11.72
CA VAL A 2 -14.07 -3.53 -10.43
C VAL A 2 -13.10 -3.18 -9.31
N CYS A 3 -13.58 -2.70 -8.17
CA CYS A 3 -12.76 -2.62 -6.97
C CYS A 3 -12.82 -3.99 -6.28
N PHE A 4 -11.68 -4.61 -6.02
CA PHE A 4 -11.65 -5.89 -5.32
C PHE A 4 -11.69 -5.67 -3.81
N ASN A 5 -10.68 -4.98 -3.30
CA ASN A 5 -10.47 -4.76 -1.87
C ASN A 5 -10.05 -3.31 -1.60
N PHE A 6 -10.41 -2.79 -0.45
CA PHE A 6 -10.04 -1.47 0.03
C PHE A 6 -9.62 -1.55 1.50
N TYR A 7 -8.50 -0.89 1.79
CA TYR A 7 -7.90 -0.85 3.10
C TYR A 7 -7.63 0.61 3.48
N ILE A 8 -7.96 0.96 4.71
CA ILE A 8 -7.54 2.21 5.35
C ILE A 8 -6.64 1.84 6.51
N PHE A 9 -5.43 2.39 6.50
CA PHE A 9 -4.45 2.26 7.56
C PHE A 9 -4.20 3.61 8.23
N ASP A 10 -4.02 3.56 9.54
CA ASP A 10 -3.51 4.69 10.31
C ASP A 10 -1.98 4.81 10.16
N ARG A 11 -1.42 5.94 10.60
CA ARG A 11 0.03 6.22 10.62
C ARG A 11 0.83 5.21 11.44
N ALA A 12 0.20 4.62 12.46
CA ALA A 12 0.79 3.56 13.27
C ALA A 12 0.80 2.17 12.59
N GLY A 13 0.22 2.05 11.38
CA GLY A 13 0.07 0.77 10.68
C GLY A 13 -1.12 -0.07 11.12
N CYS A 14 -1.99 0.46 11.98
CA CYS A 14 -3.25 -0.17 12.36
C CYS A 14 -4.26 -0.09 11.20
N CYS A 15 -4.90 -1.21 10.86
CA CYS A 15 -5.99 -1.20 9.88
C CYS A 15 -7.25 -0.63 10.53
N LEU A 16 -7.67 0.56 10.08
CA LEU A 16 -8.90 1.23 10.53
C LEU A 16 -10.14 0.66 9.86
N HIS A 17 -10.02 0.32 8.58
CA HIS A 17 -11.14 -0.16 7.80
C HIS A 17 -10.69 -1.10 6.69
N TYR A 18 -11.39 -2.22 6.56
CA TYR A 18 -11.24 -3.17 5.48
C TYR A 18 -12.60 -3.39 4.83
N HIS A 19 -12.66 -3.22 3.51
CA HIS A 19 -13.84 -3.49 2.71
C HIS A 19 -13.48 -4.36 1.51
N GLU A 20 -14.24 -5.44 1.31
CA GLU A 20 -14.07 -6.40 0.23
C GLU A 20 -15.35 -6.41 -0.62
N TRP A 21 -15.26 -6.16 -1.92
CA TRP A 21 -16.40 -6.26 -2.83
C TRP A 21 -16.40 -7.58 -3.59
N TYR A 22 -15.25 -7.97 -4.16
CA TYR A 22 -15.15 -9.16 -4.99
C TYR A 22 -13.79 -9.82 -4.83
N ARG A 23 -13.77 -11.02 -4.26
CA ARG A 23 -12.53 -11.78 -4.06
C ARG A 23 -12.70 -13.21 -4.58
N PRO A 24 -12.27 -13.51 -5.81
CA PRO A 24 -12.39 -14.85 -6.37
C PRO A 24 -11.47 -15.87 -5.69
N LYS A 25 -10.42 -15.43 -4.97
CA LYS A 25 -9.55 -16.27 -4.14
C LYS A 25 -9.58 -15.80 -2.69
N SER A 26 -10.46 -16.38 -1.88
CA SER A 26 -10.56 -16.11 -0.44
C SER A 26 -9.22 -16.38 0.25
N VAL A 27 -8.88 -15.54 1.23
CA VAL A 27 -7.75 -15.66 2.19
C VAL A 27 -7.56 -17.11 2.69
N ARG A 28 -8.65 -17.89 2.78
CA ARG A 28 -8.68 -19.28 3.25
C ARG A 28 -7.79 -20.28 2.49
N GLN A 29 -7.32 -19.98 1.28
CA GLN A 29 -6.48 -20.91 0.50
C GLN A 29 -4.98 -20.58 0.50
N GLY A 30 -4.50 -19.57 1.25
CA GLY A 30 -3.05 -19.34 1.36
C GLY A 30 -2.56 -18.01 1.93
N ALA A 31 -3.44 -17.13 2.41
CA ALA A 31 -3.04 -15.89 3.08
C ALA A 31 -3.69 -15.86 4.46
N GLY A 32 -2.95 -16.13 5.54
CA GLY A 32 -3.39 -16.45 6.91
C GLY A 32 -4.65 -15.76 7.47
N THR A 33 -4.53 -15.04 8.58
CA THR A 33 -5.66 -14.29 9.17
C THR A 33 -5.84 -12.97 8.43
N SER A 34 -7.01 -12.33 8.50
CA SER A 34 -7.21 -10.95 8.01
C SER A 34 -6.18 -9.97 8.58
N ALA A 35 -5.75 -10.17 9.83
CA ALA A 35 -4.69 -9.40 10.47
C ALA A 35 -3.30 -9.62 9.84
N ASP A 36 -2.99 -10.83 9.38
CA ASP A 36 -1.71 -11.15 8.73
C ASP A 36 -1.63 -10.52 7.33
N ASP A 37 -2.72 -10.59 6.57
CA ASP A 37 -2.86 -9.92 5.27
C ASP A 37 -2.69 -8.39 5.41
N GLN A 38 -3.32 -7.80 6.43
CA GLN A 38 -3.18 -6.37 6.75
C GLN A 38 -1.74 -5.97 7.07
N LYS A 39 -1.05 -6.75 7.92
CA LYS A 39 0.37 -6.51 8.26
C LYS A 39 1.26 -6.63 7.01
N GLN A 40 1.03 -7.64 6.19
CA GLN A 40 1.76 -7.84 4.94
C GLN A 40 1.55 -6.65 3.97
N MET A 41 0.30 -6.18 3.83
CA MET A 41 -0.03 -5.03 3.00
C MET A 41 0.63 -3.74 3.48
N PHE A 42 0.67 -3.51 4.79
CA PHE A 42 1.35 -2.36 5.37
C PHE A 42 2.88 -2.45 5.17
N GLY A 43 3.48 -3.62 5.40
CA GLY A 43 4.91 -3.85 5.16
C GLY A 43 5.31 -3.65 3.70
N LEU A 44 4.47 -4.11 2.76
CA LEU A 44 4.68 -3.87 1.33
C LEU A 44 4.66 -2.37 1.00
N PHE A 45 3.67 -1.63 1.49
CA PHE A 45 3.61 -0.19 1.30
C PHE A 45 4.84 0.51 1.87
N TRP A 46 5.22 0.18 3.10
CA TRP A 46 6.39 0.74 3.77
C TRP A 46 7.66 0.52 2.94
N THR A 47 7.85 -0.70 2.45
CA THR A 47 9.01 -1.08 1.64
C THR A 47 9.03 -0.33 0.30
N LEU A 48 7.90 -0.27 -0.39
CA LEU A 48 7.79 0.46 -1.67
C LEU A 48 7.99 1.96 -1.50
N SER A 49 7.42 2.54 -0.44
CA SER A 49 7.59 3.97 -0.14
C SER A 49 9.07 4.29 0.12
N ASN A 50 9.75 3.50 0.96
CA ASN A 50 11.18 3.65 1.21
C ASN A 50 12.01 3.45 -0.05
N PHE A 51 11.71 2.42 -0.84
CA PHE A 51 12.40 2.15 -2.09
C PHE A 51 12.28 3.31 -3.09
N THR A 52 11.07 3.88 -3.24
CA THR A 52 10.89 5.07 -4.10
C THR A 52 11.55 6.32 -3.56
N ALA A 53 11.73 6.43 -2.23
CA ALA A 53 12.47 7.52 -1.62
C ALA A 53 13.98 7.40 -1.91
N THR A 54 14.54 6.19 -1.82
CA THR A 54 15.96 5.92 -2.12
C THR A 54 16.27 6.10 -3.60
N LEU A 55 15.33 5.80 -4.49
CA LEU A 55 15.50 5.96 -5.94
C LEU A 55 15.30 7.40 -6.44
N ASP A 56 14.87 8.34 -5.60
CA ASP A 56 14.59 9.69 -6.07
C ASP A 56 15.88 10.43 -6.48
N PRO A 57 16.07 10.77 -7.77
CA PRO A 57 17.29 11.41 -8.24
C PRO A 57 17.34 12.91 -7.93
N LYS A 58 16.25 13.48 -7.38
CA LYS A 58 16.12 14.92 -7.10
C LYS A 58 16.38 15.29 -5.64
N ASN A 59 16.57 14.32 -4.75
CA ASN A 59 16.81 14.60 -3.34
C ASN A 59 18.32 14.59 -3.02
N PRO A 60 18.95 15.74 -2.77
CA PRO A 60 20.39 15.82 -2.46
C PRO A 60 20.74 15.26 -1.07
N ASN A 61 19.75 15.01 -0.21
CA ASN A 61 19.91 14.36 1.09
C ASN A 61 19.20 13.00 1.08
N PRO A 62 19.89 11.91 0.72
CA PRO A 62 19.30 10.58 0.76
C PRO A 62 18.89 10.26 2.19
N ILE A 63 17.59 10.04 2.39
CA ILE A 63 17.05 9.59 3.67
C ILE A 63 17.61 8.17 3.90
N PRO A 64 18.26 7.88 5.05
CA PRO A 64 18.80 6.56 5.32
C PRO A 64 17.67 5.52 5.31
N LEU A 65 17.96 4.37 4.69
CA LEU A 65 17.03 3.26 4.53
C LEU A 65 16.51 2.83 5.92
N GLY A 66 15.21 3.04 6.18
CA GLY A 66 14.58 2.69 7.45
C GLY A 66 14.32 3.85 8.41
N ALA A 67 14.71 5.09 8.07
CA ALA A 67 14.30 6.25 8.86
C ALA A 67 12.80 6.54 8.70
N PRO A 68 12.08 6.87 9.79
CA PRO A 68 10.67 7.22 9.72
C PRO A 68 10.50 8.52 8.94
N ARG A 69 9.87 8.42 7.78
CA ARG A 69 9.61 9.57 6.92
C ARG A 69 8.35 10.31 7.37
N LYS A 70 8.39 11.64 7.36
CA LYS A 70 7.19 12.45 7.53
C LYS A 70 6.30 12.29 6.30
N ILE A 71 5.05 11.91 6.52
CA ILE A 71 4.01 11.82 5.48
C ILE A 71 3.88 13.18 4.79
N GLY A 72 3.94 13.19 3.46
CA GLY A 72 3.88 14.42 2.64
C GLY A 72 5.22 15.07 2.26
N GLU A 73 6.37 14.55 2.71
CA GLU A 73 7.69 15.14 2.40
C GLU A 73 8.46 14.32 1.34
N GLY A 74 8.44 14.73 0.07
CA GLY A 74 9.23 14.19 -1.06
C GLY A 74 8.49 13.20 -1.98
N CYS A 75 9.23 12.33 -2.70
CA CYS A 75 8.67 11.34 -3.63
C CYS A 75 7.76 10.29 -2.97
N ARG A 76 6.53 10.14 -3.49
CA ARG A 76 5.50 9.24 -2.95
C ARG A 76 5.17 8.10 -3.91
N PHE A 77 4.83 6.94 -3.35
CA PHE A 77 4.36 5.82 -4.15
C PHE A 77 2.88 5.98 -4.53
N HIS A 78 2.58 5.93 -5.83
CA HIS A 78 1.24 6.21 -6.36
C HIS A 78 0.42 4.96 -6.70
N SER A 79 1.01 4.01 -7.42
CA SER A 79 0.32 2.77 -7.78
C SER A 79 1.29 1.71 -8.27
N PHE A 80 0.99 0.46 -7.96
CA PHE A 80 1.62 -0.72 -8.53
C PHE A 80 0.63 -1.45 -9.45
N THR A 81 1.06 -1.84 -10.64
CA THR A 81 0.20 -2.63 -11.56
C THR A 81 0.84 -3.98 -11.78
N THR A 82 0.02 -5.03 -11.68
CA THR A 82 0.38 -6.40 -12.01
C THR A 82 -0.44 -6.88 -13.21
N ASN A 83 -0.12 -8.07 -13.70
CA ASN A 83 -0.84 -8.72 -14.81
C ASN A 83 -2.35 -8.92 -14.56
N THR A 84 -2.82 -8.84 -13.31
CA THR A 84 -4.21 -9.16 -12.95
C THR A 84 -4.93 -8.09 -12.15
N TYR A 85 -4.21 -7.15 -11.54
CA TYR A 85 -4.80 -6.07 -10.75
C TYR A 85 -3.88 -4.86 -10.67
N LYS A 86 -4.49 -3.70 -10.44
CA LYS A 86 -3.81 -2.45 -10.12
C LYS A 86 -4.08 -2.07 -8.67
N LEU A 87 -3.03 -1.84 -7.91
CA LEU A 87 -3.11 -1.41 -6.53
C LEU A 87 -2.72 0.06 -6.44
N HIS A 88 -3.67 0.88 -6.02
CA HIS A 88 -3.51 2.31 -5.84
C HIS A 88 -3.22 2.60 -4.39
N PHE A 89 -2.16 3.36 -4.13
CA PHE A 89 -1.87 3.86 -2.80
C PHE A 89 -2.12 5.36 -2.77
N LEU A 90 -2.85 5.79 -1.77
CA LEU A 90 -3.15 7.19 -1.52
C LEU A 90 -2.72 7.51 -0.10
N GLU A 91 -1.57 8.16 0.01
CA GLU A 91 -1.07 8.70 1.27
C GLU A 91 -1.72 10.06 1.52
N SER A 92 -2.31 10.22 2.70
CA SER A 92 -2.88 11.48 3.18
C SER A 92 -2.27 11.84 4.54
N PRO A 93 -2.26 13.13 4.94
CA PRO A 93 -1.77 13.57 6.24
C PRO A 93 -2.40 12.83 7.44
N SER A 94 -3.63 12.34 7.24
CA SER A 94 -4.44 11.60 8.22
C SER A 94 -4.29 10.07 8.17
N GLY A 95 -3.57 9.49 7.21
CA GLY A 95 -3.42 8.04 7.06
C GLY A 95 -3.23 7.56 5.62
N ILE A 96 -3.06 6.26 5.45
CA ILE A 96 -2.79 5.61 4.16
C ILE A 96 -4.03 4.86 3.70
N LYS A 97 -4.46 5.11 2.46
CA LYS A 97 -5.59 4.42 1.82
C LYS A 97 -5.05 3.58 0.68
N ALA A 98 -5.22 2.27 0.76
CA ALA A 98 -4.85 1.33 -0.30
C ALA A 98 -6.11 0.78 -0.97
N ARG A 99 -6.18 0.88 -2.30
CA ARG A 99 -7.31 0.36 -3.09
C ARG A 99 -6.79 -0.58 -4.16
N ARG A 100 -7.28 -1.81 -4.16
CA ARG A 100 -7.02 -2.79 -5.22
C ARG A 100 -8.16 -2.75 -6.23
N GLY A 101 -7.86 -2.30 -7.45
CA GLY A 101 -8.75 -2.34 -8.61
C GLY A 101 -8.38 -3.46 -9.58
N GLY A 102 -9.37 -4.06 -10.23
CA GLY A 102 -9.18 -4.99 -11.34
C GLY A 102 -8.86 -4.25 -12.62
N GLY A 103 -7.71 -4.62 -13.21
CA GLY A 103 -7.34 -4.22 -14.56
C GLY A 103 -8.08 -5.11 -15.55
N THR A 104 -8.73 -4.47 -16.51
CA THR A 104 -9.30 -5.09 -17.71
C THR A 104 -8.19 -5.81 -18.49
N GLY A 105 -8.30 -7.13 -18.60
CA GLY A 105 -7.96 -7.82 -19.83
C GLY A 105 -9.16 -7.76 -20.76
#